data_AF-A0A803MJV9-F1
#
_entry.id   AF-A0A803MJV9-F1
#
_cell.length_a   1.000
_cell.length_b   1.000
_cell.length_c   1.000
_cell.angle_alpha   90.00
_cell.angle_beta   90.00
_cell.angle_gamma   90.00
#
_symmetry.space_group_name_H-M   'P 1'
#
loop_
_entity.id
_entity.type
_entity.pdbx_description
1 polymer ?
#
loop_
_entity_poly.entity_id
_entity_poly.type
_entity_poly.pdbx_seq_one_letter_code
_entity_poly.pdbx_strand_id
1 'polypeptide(L)'
;MPMSFMTGSIVGKRFYKKVTTREADDGNGWSVMLDYRTLKTPSKRPLKLPTLSLAKAIAAEWDFQQTDGIRPFTMPLMKLACTALERVPVVRPKIIDNLMSKFSQDLVFLSCST
;
A
#
# COMPACT_ATOMS: atom_id res chain seq x y z
N MET A 1 11.01 3.79 -9.41
CA MET A 1 10.67 3.82 -7.97
C MET A 1 11.62 4.80 -7.32
N PRO A 2 11.19 5.82 -6.55
CA PRO A 2 12.14 6.73 -5.93
C PRO A 2 12.98 5.97 -4.88
N MET A 3 14.27 6.30 -4.80
CA MET A 3 15.27 5.57 -4.00
C MET A 3 15.02 5.63 -2.48
N SER A 4 14.13 6.51 -2.01
CA SER A 4 13.75 6.62 -0.59
C SER A 4 13.01 5.38 -0.05
N PHE A 5 12.55 4.48 -0.92
CA PHE A 5 11.83 3.26 -0.52
C PHE A 5 12.73 2.08 -0.09
N MET A 6 14.05 2.13 -0.35
CA MET A 6 14.96 0.99 -0.13
C MET A 6 15.91 1.20 1.06
N THR A 7 16.31 2.45 1.30
CA THR A 7 17.09 2.86 2.48
C THR A 7 16.08 3.48 3.44
N GLY A 8 16.07 3.14 4.73
CA GLY A 8 15.13 3.62 5.76
C GLY A 8 15.17 5.14 6.03
N SER A 9 15.08 5.92 4.96
CA SER A 9 15.17 7.36 4.89
C SER A 9 13.81 7.96 5.22
N ILE A 10 13.83 8.89 6.16
CA ILE A 10 12.65 9.62 6.60
C ILE A 10 12.19 10.55 5.48
N VAL A 11 10.95 10.37 5.03
CA VAL A 11 10.31 11.18 3.98
C VAL A 11 9.50 12.29 4.66
N GLY A 12 10.21 13.35 5.08
CA GLY A 12 9.60 14.55 5.66
C GLY A 12 9.00 14.36 7.06
N LYS A 13 8.72 15.47 7.76
CA LYS A 13 8.10 15.46 9.09
C LYS A 13 6.61 15.10 9.03
N ARG A 14 6.08 14.52 10.11
CA ARG A 14 4.62 14.28 10.25
C ARG A 14 3.89 15.62 10.19
N PHE A 15 2.99 15.78 9.23
CA PHE A 15 2.24 17.02 8.99
C PHE A 15 0.78 16.96 9.44
N TYR A 16 0.35 15.83 10.02
CA TYR A 16 -1.04 15.55 10.38
C TYR A 16 -1.17 15.14 11.85
N LYS A 17 -2.32 15.45 12.45
CA LYS A 17 -2.58 15.20 13.88
C LYS A 17 -3.50 14.00 14.11
N LYS A 18 -4.56 13.86 13.33
CA LYS A 18 -5.54 12.78 13.43
C LYS A 18 -5.64 12.00 12.11
N VAL A 19 -5.87 10.71 12.22
CA VAL A 19 -6.16 9.84 11.07
C VAL A 19 -7.56 9.28 11.23
N THR A 20 -8.39 9.43 10.20
CA THR A 20 -9.78 8.95 10.20
C THR A 20 -10.06 8.15 8.93
N THR A 21 -11.12 7.35 8.96
CA THR A 21 -11.61 6.60 7.80
C THR A 21 -13.01 7.09 7.47
N ARG A 22 -13.31 7.21 6.18
CA ARG A 22 -14.60 7.65 5.67
C ARG A 22 -14.98 6.80 4.46
N GLU A 23 -16.27 6.61 4.25
CA GLU A 23 -16.78 6.09 2.97
C GLU A 23 -16.41 7.05 1.84
N ALA A 24 -16.06 6.48 0.68
CA ALA A 24 -15.79 7.27 -0.51
C ALA A 24 -17.07 7.98 -0.99
N ASP A 25 -16.94 9.18 -1.56
CA ASP A 25 -18.09 9.98 -2.01
C ASP A 25 -18.95 9.26 -3.06
N ASP A 26 -18.36 8.33 -3.82
CA ASP A 26 -19.06 7.53 -4.84
C ASP A 26 -19.83 6.33 -4.24
N GLY A 27 -19.88 6.19 -2.91
CA GLY A 27 -20.53 5.08 -2.21
C GLY A 27 -19.85 3.71 -2.37
N ASN A 28 -18.81 3.63 -3.20
CA ASN A 28 -18.10 2.39 -3.48
C ASN A 28 -16.67 2.42 -2.92
N GLY A 29 -16.53 1.92 -1.69
CA GLY A 29 -15.25 1.75 -1.00
C GLY A 29 -14.97 2.79 0.10
N TRP A 30 -13.77 2.70 0.65
CA TRP A 30 -13.31 3.45 1.82
C TRP A 30 -12.07 4.29 1.48
N SER A 31 -12.00 5.47 2.07
CA SER A 31 -10.88 6.39 1.96
C SER A 31 -10.32 6.71 3.34
N VAL A 32 -9.01 6.93 3.41
CA VAL A 32 -8.32 7.35 4.62
C VAL A 32 -8.12 8.86 4.56
N MET A 33 -8.40 9.56 5.65
CA MET A 33 -8.22 11.00 5.79
C MET A 33 -7.17 11.31 6.85
N LEU A 34 -6.22 12.16 6.50
CA LEU A 34 -5.25 12.75 7.40
C LEU A 34 -5.75 14.16 7.75
N ASP A 35 -6.22 14.32 8.99
CA ASP A 35 -7.01 15.46 9.46
C ASP A 35 -8.24 15.71 8.58
N TYR A 36 -8.11 16.61 7.60
CA TYR A 36 -9.16 16.97 6.64
C TYR A 36 -8.77 16.65 5.19
N ARG A 37 -7.56 16.11 4.96
CA ARG A 37 -7.04 15.81 3.62
C ARG A 37 -7.23 14.33 3.31
N THR A 38 -7.89 14.04 2.19
CA THR A 38 -7.97 12.69 1.65
C THR A 38 -6.58 12.19 1.28
N LEU A 39 -6.22 10.99 1.74
CA LEU A 39 -4.98 10.32 1.38
C LEU A 39 -4.98 10.01 -0.13
N LYS A 40 -3.86 10.28 -0.78
CA LYS A 40 -3.67 10.03 -2.21
C LYS A 40 -2.47 9.12 -2.42
N THR A 41 -2.50 8.39 -3.54
CA THR A 41 -1.37 7.61 -4.00
C THR A 41 -0.24 8.54 -4.50
N PRO A 42 1.00 8.06 -4.63
CA PRO A 42 2.11 8.88 -5.15
C PRO A 42 1.83 9.43 -6.56
N SER A 43 1.02 8.75 -7.38
CA SER A 43 0.54 9.26 -8.68
C SER A 43 -0.66 10.20 -8.58
N LYS A 44 -0.93 10.78 -7.40
CA LYS A 44 -2.04 11.70 -7.10
C LYS A 44 -3.45 11.13 -7.32
N ARG A 45 -3.60 9.80 -7.40
CA ARG A 45 -4.92 9.16 -7.52
C ARG A 45 -5.58 9.03 -6.13
N PRO A 46 -6.92 9.06 -6.05
CA PRO A 46 -7.62 8.79 -4.80
C PRO A 46 -7.35 7.34 -4.36
N LEU A 47 -6.92 7.16 -3.11
CA LEU A 47 -6.71 5.82 -2.55
C LEU A 47 -8.06 5.26 -2.08
N LYS A 48 -8.68 4.46 -2.96
CA LYS A 48 -9.95 3.78 -2.67
C LYS A 48 -9.70 2.33 -2.30
N LEU A 49 -10.22 1.93 -1.15
CA LEU A 49 -10.04 0.61 -0.59
C LEU A 49 -11.39 -0.14 -0.59
N PRO A 50 -11.40 -1.45 -0.89
CA PRO A 50 -12.65 -2.19 -0.99
C PRO A 50 -13.32 -2.43 0.38
N THR A 51 -12.53 -2.52 1.46
CA THR A 51 -13.02 -2.93 2.78
C THR A 51 -12.64 -1.93 3.87
N LEU A 52 -13.53 -1.79 4.86
CA LEU A 52 -13.34 -0.95 6.04
C LEU A 52 -12.14 -1.43 6.88
N SER A 53 -11.98 -2.74 7.05
CA SER A 53 -10.89 -3.34 7.82
C SER A 53 -9.52 -2.95 7.28
N LEU A 54 -9.37 -2.97 5.95
CA LEU A 54 -8.12 -2.57 5.29
C LEU A 54 -7.89 -1.06 5.42
N ALA A 55 -8.94 -0.24 5.32
CA ALA A 55 -8.84 1.20 5.58
C ALA A 55 -8.40 1.52 7.01
N LYS A 56 -8.96 0.81 8.01
CA LYS A 56 -8.55 0.94 9.41
C LYS A 56 -7.11 0.49 9.65
N ALA A 57 -6.68 -0.60 9.01
CA ALA A 57 -5.30 -1.08 9.13
C ALA A 57 -4.31 -0.06 8.56
N ILE A 58 -4.60 0.50 7.38
CA ILE A 58 -3.78 1.58 6.80
C ILE A 58 -3.82 2.82 7.71
N ALA A 59 -4.98 3.20 8.23
CA ALA A 59 -5.08 4.32 9.16
C ALA A 59 -4.21 4.12 10.41
N ALA A 60 -4.13 2.90 10.94
CA ALA A 60 -3.25 2.56 12.06
C ALA A 60 -1.76 2.67 11.69
N GLU A 61 -1.35 2.26 10.47
CA GLU A 61 0.03 2.49 10.00
C GLU A 61 0.38 3.98 9.97
N TRP A 62 -0.55 4.84 9.53
CA TRP A 62 -0.37 6.29 9.53
C TRP A 62 -0.33 6.87 10.94
N ASP A 63 -1.13 6.35 11.88
CA ASP A 63 -1.13 6.87 13.24
C ASP A 63 0.12 6.47 14.04
N PHE A 64 0.67 5.28 13.75
CA PHE A 64 1.92 4.78 14.34
C PHE A 64 3.16 5.63 13.96
N GLN A 65 3.04 6.50 12.96
CA GLN A 65 4.17 7.27 12.48
C GLN A 65 4.66 8.31 13.48
N GLN A 66 5.97 8.34 13.74
CA GLN A 66 6.60 9.28 14.66
C GLN A 66 6.65 10.71 14.11
N THR A 67 6.71 11.69 15.02
CA THR A 67 6.83 13.13 14.71
C THR A 67 8.11 13.47 13.94
N ASP A 68 9.19 12.72 14.20
CA ASP A 68 10.50 12.94 13.58
C ASP A 68 10.50 12.70 12.07
N GLY A 69 9.49 11.98 11.57
CA GLY A 69 9.10 11.98 10.16
C GLY A 69 8.60 10.66 9.65
N ILE A 70 8.12 10.63 8.40
CA ILE A 70 7.38 9.51 7.80
C ILE A 70 8.35 8.43 7.31
N ARG A 71 8.16 7.17 7.73
CA ARG A 71 9.02 6.03 7.40
C ARG A 71 8.25 5.08 6.48
N PRO A 72 8.49 5.08 5.16
CA PRO A 72 7.76 4.20 4.24
C PRO A 72 7.92 2.71 4.54
N PHE A 73 9.03 2.33 5.20
CA PHE A 73 9.31 0.95 5.60
C PHE A 73 8.30 0.41 6.62
N THR A 74 7.75 1.28 7.48
CA THR A 74 6.75 0.89 8.49
C THR A 74 5.32 0.90 7.95
N MET A 75 5.14 1.09 6.63
CA MET A 75 3.82 1.18 5.99
C MET A 75 3.65 0.16 4.84
N PRO A 76 3.75 -1.15 5.12
CA PRO A 76 3.65 -2.18 4.09
C PRO A 76 2.27 -2.22 3.42
N LEU A 77 1.17 -2.06 4.17
CA LEU A 77 -0.18 -2.13 3.61
C LEU A 77 -0.45 -0.94 2.69
N MET A 78 -0.04 0.27 3.10
CA MET A 78 -0.10 1.46 2.25
C MET A 78 0.66 1.25 0.93
N LYS A 79 1.88 0.69 1.00
CA LYS A 79 2.71 0.41 -0.18
C LYS A 79 2.03 -0.60 -1.11
N LEU A 80 1.52 -1.70 -0.56
CA LEU A 80 0.81 -2.71 -1.34
C LEU A 80 -0.45 -2.13 -2.00
N ALA A 81 -1.26 -1.38 -1.26
CA ALA A 81 -2.45 -0.72 -1.79
C ALA A 81 -2.13 0.23 -2.95
N CYS A 82 -1.08 1.05 -2.81
CA CYS A 82 -0.64 1.93 -3.90
C CYS A 82 -0.19 1.13 -5.14
N THR A 83 0.58 0.05 -4.96
CA THR A 83 1.00 -0.79 -6.10
C THR A 83 -0.17 -1.51 -6.77
N ALA A 84 -1.15 -1.96 -5.99
CA ALA A 84 -2.35 -2.61 -6.49
C ALA A 84 -3.21 -1.66 -7.34
N LEU A 85 -3.36 -0.40 -6.91
CA LEU A 85 -4.16 0.59 -7.65
C LEU A 85 -3.44 1.15 -8.88
N GLU A 86 -2.12 1.31 -8.83
CA GLU A 86 -1.37 1.98 -9.90
C GLU A 86 -0.76 1.01 -10.91
N ARG A 87 -0.08 -0.03 -10.44
CA ARG A 87 0.78 -0.88 -11.27
C ARG A 87 0.08 -2.14 -11.77
N VAL A 88 -0.69 -2.80 -10.91
CA VAL A 88 -1.38 -4.05 -11.26
C VAL A 88 -2.31 -3.91 -12.48
N PRO A 89 -3.14 -2.86 -12.66
CA PRO A 89 -4.03 -2.80 -13.82
C PRO A 89 -3.29 -2.78 -15.16
N VAL A 90 -2.10 -2.17 -15.21
CA VAL A 90 -1.29 -2.06 -16.43
C VAL A 90 -0.49 -3.34 -16.72
N VAL A 91 0.02 -3.98 -15.66
CA VAL A 91 1.00 -5.07 -15.78
C VAL A 91 0.35 -6.46 -15.57
N ARG A 92 -0.97 -6.52 -15.33
CA ARG A 92 -1.71 -7.76 -15.05
C ARG A 92 -1.39 -8.93 -15.98
N PRO A 93 -1.43 -8.82 -17.33
CA PRO A 93 -1.14 -9.97 -18.20
C PRO A 93 0.29 -10.47 -18.00
N LYS A 94 1.27 -9.54 -17.97
CA LYS A 94 2.67 -9.89 -17.72
C LYS A 94 2.89 -10.54 -16.35
N ILE A 95 2.13 -10.14 -15.32
CA ILE A 95 2.22 -10.76 -14.00
C ILE A 95 1.72 -12.20 -14.07
N ILE A 96 0.62 -12.45 -14.79
CA ILE A 96 0.06 -13.79 -14.97
C ILE A 96 1.06 -14.67 -15.74
N ASP A 97 1.63 -14.19 -16.85
CA ASP A 97 2.60 -14.94 -17.63
C ASP A 97 3.85 -15.32 -16.81
N ASN A 98 4.36 -14.37 -16.01
CA ASN A 98 5.49 -14.60 -15.12
C ASN A 98 5.18 -15.56 -13.96
N LEU A 99 3.92 -15.62 -13.50
CA LEU A 99 3.49 -16.57 -12.49
C LEU A 99 3.39 -17.97 -13.09
N MET A 100 2.81 -18.09 -14.28
CA MET A 100 2.66 -19.37 -14.98
C MET A 100 4.02 -19.99 -15.32
N SER A 101 5.01 -19.20 -15.75
CA SER A 101 6.34 -19.71 -16.07
C SER A 101 7.12 -20.23 -14.84
N LYS A 102 6.79 -19.72 -13.64
CA LYS A 102 7.41 -20.13 -12.38
C LYS A 102 6.70 -21.27 -11.68
N PHE A 103 5.49 -21.62 -12.12
CA PHE A 103 4.69 -22.70 -11.53
C PHE A 103 5.42 -24.06 -11.56
N SER A 104 6.22 -24.33 -12.60
CA SER A 104 7.01 -25.56 -12.68
C SER A 104 8.21 -25.60 -11.73
N GLN A 105 8.59 -24.46 -11.12
CA GLN A 105 9.70 -24.33 -10.18
C GLN A 105 9.21 -24.06 -8.75
N ASP A 106 7.96 -24.40 -8.46
CA ASP A 106 7.36 -24.07 -7.18
C ASP A 106 8.06 -24.81 -6.04
N LEU A 107 8.30 -24.09 -4.93
CA LEU A 107 9.06 -24.61 -3.80
C LEU A 107 8.38 -25.82 -3.14
N VAL A 108 7.05 -25.91 -3.23
CA VAL A 108 6.25 -27.03 -2.71
C VAL A 108 6.58 -28.34 -3.44
N PHE A 109 6.90 -28.28 -4.73
CA PHE A 109 7.24 -29.47 -5.52
C PHE A 109 8.71 -29.89 -5.37
N LEU A 110 9.56 -29.04 -4.79
CA LEU A 110 10.99 -29.26 -4.61
C LEU A 110 11.34 -29.83 -3.21
N SER A 111 10.38 -30.43 -2.50
CA SER A 111 10.69 -31.14 -1.26
C SER A 111 11.68 -32.28 -1.54
N CYS A 112 12.90 -32.11 -1.07
CA CYS A 112 14.00 -33.06 -1.19
C CYS A 112 13.54 -34.43 -0.68
N SER A 113 13.59 -35.46 -1.52
CA SER A 113 13.53 -36.85 -1.09
C SER A 113 14.79 -37.13 -0.27
N THR A 114 14.72 -36.96 1.05
CA THR A 114 15.67 -37.55 2.00
C THR A 114 15.34 -39.00 2.26
#